data_AF-A0AAI8DL61-F1
#
_entry.id   AF-A0AAI8DL61-F1
#
_cell.length_a   1.000
_cell.length_b   1.000
_cell.length_c   1.000
_cell.angle_alpha   90.00
_cell.angle_beta   90.00
_cell.angle_gamma   90.00
#
_symmetry.space_group_name_H-M   'P 1'
#
loop_
_entity.id
_entity.type
_entity.pdbx_description
1 polymer ?
#
loop_
_entity_poly.entity_id
_entity_poly.type
_entity_poly.pdbx_seq_one_letter_code
_entity_poly.pdbx_strand_id
1 'polypeptide(L)'
;MKQIFSGMILVLLLLIVGVFGFIAYQFIAGDNRIEFSSNQQTADKEPSSEESNDKESSDDSEEPEGDPPSIDVQTTQFSQDFMNSDVRRGFYGVGIGLSRDAIEKKFGKSDGRIEVGQSHAEKYGNVAVRYNSKDKAEHIYVTPTNVTVEAFKSVHGTPTIENSDGLVYDDNPNNSFSILITTKNGKVTAIENANQIQR
;
A
#
# COMPACT_ATOMS: atom_id res chain seq x y z
N MET A 1 8.72 8.18 48.18
CA MET A 1 8.14 8.49 46.85
C MET A 1 8.73 7.67 45.68
N LYS A 2 9.33 6.48 45.90
CA LYS A 2 9.87 5.63 44.80
C LYS A 2 8.99 4.42 44.43
N GLN A 3 7.94 4.13 45.19
CA GLN A 3 7.06 2.97 44.98
C GLN A 3 5.86 3.27 44.05
N ILE A 4 5.54 4.54 43.81
CA ILE A 4 4.39 4.97 42.98
C ILE A 4 4.73 5.05 41.48
N PHE A 5 6.01 5.18 41.12
CA PHE A 5 6.42 5.25 39.71
C PHE A 5 6.50 3.87 39.02
N SER A 6 6.81 2.79 39.75
CA SER A 6 6.86 1.44 39.18
C SER A 6 5.47 0.86 38.86
N GLY A 7 4.43 1.26 39.60
CA GLY A 7 3.06 0.78 39.36
C GLY A 7 2.45 1.34 38.07
N MET A 8 2.67 2.62 37.77
CA MET A 8 2.13 3.26 36.56
C MET A 8 2.76 2.73 35.27
N ILE A 9 4.05 2.38 35.28
CA ILE A 9 4.74 1.80 34.13
C ILE A 9 4.23 0.39 33.81
N LEU A 10 3.91 -0.41 34.84
CA LEU A 10 3.34 -1.74 34.66
C LEU A 10 1.92 -1.69 34.05
N VAL A 11 1.10 -0.73 34.47
CA VAL A 11 -0.25 -0.52 33.93
C VAL A 11 -0.20 -0.06 32.46
N LEU A 12 0.75 0.80 32.11
CA LEU A 12 0.92 1.28 30.73
C LEU A 12 1.39 0.16 29.77
N LEU A 13 2.29 -0.72 30.24
CA LEU A 13 2.72 -1.90 29.47
C LEU A 13 1.60 -2.92 29.28
N LEU A 14 0.74 -3.14 30.27
CA LEU A 14 -0.41 -4.05 30.15
C LEU A 14 -1.48 -3.52 29.17
N LEU A 15 -1.67 -2.20 29.06
CA LEU A 15 -2.57 -1.61 28.06
C LEU A 15 -2.07 -1.83 26.62
N ILE A 16 -0.75 -1.75 26.40
CA ILE A 16 -0.14 -2.00 25.08
C ILE A 16 -0.29 -3.47 24.70
N VAL A 17 -0.03 -4.40 25.63
CA VAL A 17 -0.22 -5.84 25.37
C VAL A 17 -1.70 -6.19 25.15
N GLY A 18 -2.64 -5.51 25.82
CA GLY A 18 -4.08 -5.71 25.62
C GLY A 18 -4.58 -5.28 24.24
N VAL A 19 -4.14 -4.12 23.73
CA VAL A 19 -4.56 -3.62 22.41
C VAL A 19 -3.90 -4.42 21.28
N PHE A 20 -2.60 -4.71 21.37
CA PHE A 20 -1.91 -5.53 20.37
C PHE A 20 -2.30 -7.02 20.44
N GLY A 21 -2.62 -7.52 21.63
CA GLY A 21 -3.11 -8.88 21.84
C GLY A 21 -4.51 -9.11 21.28
N PHE A 22 -5.42 -8.14 21.40
CA PHE A 22 -6.76 -8.22 20.80
C PHE A 22 -6.71 -8.23 19.26
N ILE A 23 -5.85 -7.39 18.66
CA ILE A 23 -5.66 -7.35 17.21
C ILE A 23 -5.03 -8.66 16.71
N ALA A 24 -4.01 -9.19 17.40
CA ALA A 24 -3.41 -10.47 17.06
C ALA A 24 -4.36 -11.67 17.26
N TYR A 25 -5.20 -11.65 18.30
CA TYR A 25 -6.21 -12.69 18.56
C TYR A 25 -7.28 -12.72 17.45
N GLN A 26 -7.78 -11.57 16.99
CA GLN A 26 -8.71 -11.52 15.84
C GLN A 26 -8.08 -12.05 14.54
N PHE A 27 -6.75 -11.94 14.40
CA PHE A 27 -6.03 -12.42 13.22
C PHE A 27 -5.65 -13.92 13.28
N ILE A 28 -5.55 -14.50 14.48
CA ILE A 28 -5.09 -15.89 14.70
C ILE A 28 -6.24 -16.83 15.08
N ALA A 29 -7.25 -16.38 15.82
CA ALA A 29 -8.37 -17.20 16.30
C ALA A 29 -9.62 -17.12 15.40
N GLY A 30 -9.57 -16.40 14.28
CA GLY A 30 -10.66 -16.30 13.32
C GLY A 30 -10.81 -17.53 12.42
N ASP A 31 -11.09 -18.71 13.01
CA ASP A 31 -11.87 -19.75 12.32
C ASP A 31 -13.20 -19.88 13.07
N ASN A 32 -14.14 -18.99 12.76
CA ASN A 32 -15.54 -19.17 13.11
C ASN A 32 -16.31 -19.51 11.83
N ARG A 33 -16.49 -20.81 11.62
CA ARG A 33 -17.53 -21.34 10.75
C ARG A 33 -18.91 -21.19 11.42
N ILE A 34 -19.96 -21.28 10.59
CA ILE A 34 -21.37 -21.69 10.89
C ILE A 34 -22.32 -20.48 11.15
N GLU A 35 -23.46 -20.27 10.46
CA GLU A 35 -24.52 -21.22 10.06
C GLU A 35 -25.07 -21.11 8.62
N PHE A 36 -25.48 -22.29 8.15
CA PHE A 36 -26.39 -22.58 7.05
C PHE A 36 -27.81 -22.07 7.33
N SER A 37 -28.49 -21.53 6.31
CA SER A 37 -29.94 -21.73 6.15
C SER A 37 -30.18 -22.68 5.00
N SER A 38 -30.74 -23.83 5.34
CA SER A 38 -31.30 -24.82 4.45
C SER A 38 -32.64 -24.34 3.89
N ASN A 39 -32.86 -24.54 2.60
CA ASN A 39 -34.18 -25.00 2.16
C ASN A 39 -33.99 -26.12 1.13
N GLN A 40 -34.53 -27.28 1.48
CA GLN A 40 -34.59 -28.47 0.64
C GLN A 40 -35.42 -28.20 -0.62
N GLN A 41 -34.99 -28.72 -1.77
CA GLN A 41 -35.82 -29.68 -2.50
C GLN A 41 -34.97 -30.60 -3.38
N THR A 42 -35.15 -31.89 -3.16
CA THR A 42 -34.62 -33.07 -3.87
C THR A 42 -35.15 -33.22 -5.29
N ALA A 43 -34.33 -33.75 -6.21
CA ALA A 43 -34.62 -34.95 -7.04
C ALA A 43 -33.48 -35.25 -8.06
N ASP A 44 -33.12 -36.52 -8.18
CA ASP A 44 -32.09 -37.09 -9.06
C ASP A 44 -32.47 -37.10 -10.56
N LYS A 45 -31.50 -36.85 -11.47
CA LYS A 45 -31.24 -37.62 -12.71
C LYS A 45 -30.07 -37.05 -13.56
N GLU A 46 -29.09 -37.89 -13.86
CA GLU A 46 -28.12 -37.79 -14.97
C GLU A 46 -28.77 -38.13 -16.34
N PRO A 47 -28.09 -38.05 -17.51
CA PRO A 47 -27.26 -36.97 -18.08
C PRO A 47 -27.62 -36.67 -19.57
N SER A 48 -27.23 -35.53 -20.15
CA SER A 48 -26.71 -35.39 -21.54
C SER A 48 -26.75 -33.95 -22.07
N SER A 49 -25.61 -33.53 -22.66
CA SER A 49 -25.42 -32.66 -23.83
C SER A 49 -26.31 -31.42 -23.99
N GLU A 50 -25.70 -30.23 -23.96
CA GLU A 50 -25.45 -29.39 -25.14
C GLU A 50 -24.88 -28.03 -24.73
N GLU A 51 -24.01 -27.54 -25.60
CA GLU A 51 -23.27 -26.29 -25.53
C GLU A 51 -24.20 -25.10 -25.85
N SER A 52 -24.28 -24.12 -24.96
CA SER A 52 -24.76 -22.78 -25.32
C SER A 52 -24.15 -21.72 -24.41
N ASN A 53 -23.39 -20.82 -25.05
CA ASN A 53 -22.89 -19.58 -24.50
C ASN A 53 -24.02 -18.77 -23.85
N ASP A 54 -23.82 -18.35 -22.61
CA ASP A 54 -24.23 -17.02 -22.14
C ASP A 54 -23.25 -16.55 -21.07
N LYS A 55 -22.39 -15.60 -21.44
CA LYS A 55 -21.58 -14.82 -20.52
C LYS A 55 -22.49 -13.81 -19.86
N GLU A 56 -23.09 -14.19 -18.74
CA GLU A 56 -23.67 -13.22 -17.82
C GLU A 56 -22.52 -12.72 -16.93
N SER A 57 -21.79 -11.72 -17.44
CA SER A 57 -20.90 -10.91 -16.61
C SER A 57 -21.78 -9.93 -15.85
N SER A 58 -22.36 -10.39 -14.74
CA SER A 58 -22.82 -9.49 -13.70
C SER A 58 -21.57 -8.81 -13.11
N ASP A 59 -21.25 -7.61 -13.62
CA ASP A 59 -20.35 -6.66 -12.95
C ASP A 59 -21.07 -6.23 -11.67
N ASP A 60 -20.98 -7.09 -10.65
CA ASP A 60 -21.30 -6.74 -9.27
C ASP A 60 -20.14 -5.87 -8.79
N SER A 61 -20.08 -4.65 -9.32
CA SER A 61 -19.10 -3.67 -8.90
C SER A 61 -19.54 -3.18 -7.52
N GLU A 62 -19.11 -3.89 -6.47
CA GLU A 62 -19.16 -3.34 -5.11
C GLU A 62 -18.54 -1.94 -5.14
N GLU A 63 -19.26 -0.96 -4.62
CA GLU A 63 -18.71 0.39 -4.47
C GLU A 63 -17.46 0.33 -3.58
N PRO A 64 -16.43 1.13 -3.87
CA PRO A 64 -15.23 1.12 -3.07
C PRO A 64 -15.52 1.59 -1.64
N GLU A 65 -14.80 1.00 -0.68
CA GLU A 65 -14.94 1.32 0.74
C GLU A 65 -14.45 2.76 1.07
N GLY A 66 -13.71 3.40 0.17
CA GLY A 66 -13.27 4.78 0.31
C GLY A 66 -12.69 5.39 -0.97
N ASP A 67 -12.20 6.63 -0.82
CA ASP A 67 -11.62 7.39 -1.93
C ASP A 67 -10.15 7.01 -2.19
N PRO A 68 -9.69 7.08 -3.45
CA PRO A 68 -8.27 6.98 -3.77
C PRO A 68 -7.41 7.99 -2.98
N PRO A 69 -6.17 7.62 -2.62
CA PRO A 69 -5.22 8.51 -1.96
C PRO A 69 -4.97 9.82 -2.70
N SER A 70 -5.04 10.95 -1.96
CA SER A 70 -4.57 12.27 -2.41
C SER A 70 -3.40 12.72 -1.55
N ILE A 71 -2.20 12.82 -2.14
CA ILE A 71 -0.95 13.08 -1.43
C ILE A 71 -0.28 14.31 -2.02
N ASP A 72 -0.13 15.35 -1.19
CA ASP A 72 0.71 16.49 -1.52
C ASP A 72 2.16 16.27 -1.04
N VAL A 73 3.03 15.99 -2.01
CA VAL A 73 4.44 15.72 -1.76
C VAL A 73 5.25 16.99 -1.48
N GLN A 74 4.69 18.20 -1.59
CA GLN A 74 5.39 19.46 -1.29
C GLN A 74 5.17 19.93 0.16
N THR A 75 4.87 19.00 1.06
CA THR A 75 4.56 19.30 2.46
C THR A 75 5.62 18.75 3.41
N THR A 76 5.82 19.44 4.55
CA THR A 76 6.63 18.90 5.66
C THR A 76 6.05 17.60 6.20
N GLN A 77 4.72 17.43 6.13
CA GLN A 77 4.07 16.19 6.56
C GLN A 77 4.53 15.01 5.70
N PHE A 78 4.58 15.18 4.38
CA PHE A 78 5.14 14.16 3.49
C PHE A 78 6.61 13.86 3.80
N SER A 79 7.41 14.87 4.13
CA SER A 79 8.80 14.65 4.57
C SER A 79 8.86 13.75 5.81
N GLN A 80 8.00 14.00 6.81
CA GLN A 80 7.97 13.23 8.05
C GLN A 80 7.46 11.79 7.84
N ASP A 81 6.34 11.65 7.16
CA ASP A 81 5.63 10.37 7.04
C ASP A 81 6.21 9.44 5.98
N PHE A 82 6.94 9.99 4.99
CA PHE A 82 7.48 9.22 3.87
C PHE A 82 8.99 9.36 3.73
N MET A 83 9.51 10.60 3.59
CA MET A 83 10.94 10.80 3.28
C MET A 83 11.85 10.35 4.43
N ASN A 84 11.38 10.53 5.67
CA ASN A 84 12.15 10.30 6.90
C ASN A 84 11.69 9.04 7.66
N SER A 85 10.85 8.20 7.04
CA SER A 85 10.23 7.03 7.69
C SER A 85 10.40 5.76 6.85
N ASP A 86 10.61 4.61 7.50
CA ASP A 86 10.68 3.32 6.81
C ASP A 86 9.26 2.82 6.49
N VAL A 87 8.81 3.10 5.27
CA VAL A 87 7.46 2.73 4.78
C VAL A 87 7.50 1.64 3.70
N ARG A 88 8.64 0.93 3.55
CA ARG A 88 8.81 -0.11 2.50
C ARG A 88 7.77 -1.21 2.57
N ARG A 89 7.24 -1.49 3.76
CA ARG A 89 6.25 -2.55 3.97
C ARG A 89 4.82 -2.11 3.69
N GLY A 90 4.57 -0.81 3.60
CA GLY A 90 3.26 -0.26 3.32
C GLY A 90 3.18 1.24 3.53
N PHE A 91 2.37 1.90 2.71
CA PHE A 91 2.11 3.33 2.80
C PHE A 91 0.68 3.65 2.36
N TYR A 92 0.04 4.62 3.00
CA TYR A 92 -1.31 5.08 2.71
C TYR A 92 -2.37 3.95 2.63
N GLY A 93 -2.16 2.91 3.44
CA GLY A 93 -3.07 1.77 3.53
C GLY A 93 -3.00 0.76 2.38
N VAL A 94 -1.94 0.80 1.57
CA VAL A 94 -1.46 -0.32 0.75
C VAL A 94 -0.30 -0.98 1.48
N GLY A 95 -0.33 -2.30 1.64
CA GLY A 95 0.78 -3.09 2.16
C GLY A 95 1.33 -4.02 1.09
N ILE A 96 2.64 -4.32 1.16
CA ILE A 96 3.25 -5.37 0.34
C ILE A 96 2.55 -6.70 0.64
N GLY A 97 2.17 -7.42 -0.42
CA GLY A 97 1.46 -8.70 -0.33
C GLY A 97 -0.07 -8.60 -0.42
N LEU A 98 -0.68 -7.40 -0.38
CA LEU A 98 -2.12 -7.24 -0.63
C LEU A 98 -2.45 -7.62 -2.09
N SER A 99 -3.61 -8.27 -2.32
CA SER A 99 -4.10 -8.50 -3.68
C SER A 99 -4.58 -7.21 -4.33
N ARG A 100 -4.59 -7.18 -5.67
CA ARG A 100 -5.29 -6.17 -6.45
C ARG A 100 -6.74 -5.99 -5.97
N ASP A 101 -7.50 -7.07 -5.86
CA ASP A 101 -8.90 -7.01 -5.42
C ASP A 101 -9.07 -6.31 -4.07
N ALA A 102 -8.16 -6.53 -3.11
CA ALA A 102 -8.24 -5.88 -1.80
C ALA A 102 -7.94 -4.38 -1.86
N ILE A 103 -7.09 -3.97 -2.81
CA ILE A 103 -6.76 -2.57 -3.06
C ILE A 103 -7.90 -1.90 -3.84
N GLU A 104 -8.45 -2.58 -4.85
CA GLU A 104 -9.59 -2.08 -5.62
C GLU A 104 -10.87 -2.00 -4.79
N LYS A 105 -11.09 -2.93 -3.88
CA LYS A 105 -12.18 -2.83 -2.89
C LYS A 105 -12.05 -1.56 -2.05
N LYS A 106 -10.82 -1.13 -1.76
CA LYS A 106 -10.58 0.03 -0.90
C LYS A 106 -10.64 1.36 -1.66
N PHE A 107 -10.08 1.41 -2.86
CA PHE A 107 -9.86 2.67 -3.60
C PHE A 107 -10.59 2.74 -4.94
N GLY A 108 -11.31 1.69 -5.32
CA GLY A 108 -11.89 1.53 -6.65
C GLY A 108 -10.88 0.97 -7.65
N LYS A 109 -11.37 0.70 -8.88
CA LYS A 109 -10.55 0.23 -10.00
C LYS A 109 -9.44 1.25 -10.30
N SER A 110 -8.32 0.74 -10.81
CA SER A 110 -7.17 1.56 -11.21
C SER A 110 -7.56 2.71 -12.15
N ASP A 111 -7.05 3.92 -11.88
CA ASP A 111 -7.29 5.13 -12.68
C ASP A 111 -6.26 5.35 -13.80
N GLY A 112 -5.30 4.42 -13.95
CA GLY A 112 -4.31 4.47 -15.01
C GLY A 112 -3.05 3.67 -14.70
N ARG A 113 -2.02 3.90 -15.52
CA ARG A 113 -0.71 3.26 -15.36
C ARG A 113 0.42 4.27 -15.48
N ILE A 114 1.48 4.02 -14.74
CA ILE A 114 2.75 4.74 -14.89
C ILE A 114 3.87 3.78 -15.27
N GLU A 115 4.85 4.32 -15.99
CA GLU A 115 6.13 3.67 -16.22
C GLU A 115 7.07 4.02 -15.07
N VAL A 116 7.73 3.01 -14.50
CA VAL A 116 8.81 3.17 -13.52
C VAL A 116 9.97 2.29 -13.96
N GLY A 117 11.03 2.93 -14.49
CA GLY A 117 12.13 2.21 -15.14
C GLY A 117 11.64 1.37 -16.32
N GLN A 118 11.93 0.07 -16.29
CA GLN A 118 11.49 -0.91 -17.31
C GLN A 118 10.18 -1.62 -16.96
N SER A 119 9.47 -1.15 -15.93
CA SER A 119 8.24 -1.77 -15.46
C SER A 119 7.07 -0.79 -15.44
N HIS A 120 5.90 -1.30 -15.06
CA HIS A 120 4.67 -0.52 -14.97
C HIS A 120 4.03 -0.71 -13.60
N ALA A 121 3.35 0.32 -13.11
CA ALA A 121 2.54 0.27 -11.90
C ALA A 121 1.14 0.82 -12.18
N GLU A 122 0.13 0.26 -11.50
CA GLU A 122 -1.26 0.68 -11.63
C GLU A 122 -1.58 1.75 -10.60
N LYS A 123 -2.26 2.82 -11.04
CA LYS A 123 -2.51 4.01 -10.22
C LYS A 123 -3.86 3.94 -9.51
N TYR A 124 -3.86 4.40 -8.27
CA TYR A 124 -5.01 4.65 -7.41
C TYR A 124 -4.81 6.04 -6.80
N GLY A 125 -5.27 7.09 -7.49
CA GLY A 125 -5.01 8.47 -7.10
C GLY A 125 -3.53 8.83 -7.20
N ASN A 126 -2.93 9.24 -6.08
CA ASN A 126 -1.51 9.52 -5.93
C ASN A 126 -0.68 8.35 -5.40
N VAL A 127 -1.25 7.15 -5.28
CA VAL A 127 -0.49 5.91 -5.04
C VAL A 127 -0.49 5.08 -6.31
N ALA A 128 0.61 4.40 -6.61
CA ALA A 128 0.66 3.36 -7.63
C ALA A 128 1.29 2.08 -7.10
N VAL A 129 0.83 0.95 -7.61
CA VAL A 129 1.22 -0.38 -7.13
C VAL A 129 1.72 -1.21 -8.30
N ARG A 130 2.93 -1.76 -8.16
CA ARG A 130 3.39 -2.84 -9.03
C ARG A 130 3.02 -4.16 -8.40
N TYR A 131 2.35 -5.00 -9.18
CA TYR A 131 1.99 -6.35 -8.77
C TYR A 131 3.02 -7.36 -9.28
N ASN A 132 3.27 -8.40 -8.48
CA ASN A 132 4.02 -9.57 -8.93
C ASN A 132 3.13 -10.53 -9.75
N SER A 133 3.70 -11.65 -10.19
CA SER A 133 3.01 -12.66 -11.01
C SER A 133 1.83 -13.36 -10.30
N LYS A 134 1.66 -13.18 -8.98
CA LYS A 134 0.54 -13.70 -8.18
C LYS A 134 -0.49 -12.61 -7.87
N ASP A 135 -0.41 -11.48 -8.58
CA ASP A 135 -1.27 -10.32 -8.41
C ASP A 135 -1.27 -9.74 -6.99
N LYS A 136 -0.10 -9.80 -6.34
CA LYS A 136 0.15 -9.21 -5.03
C LYS A 136 1.06 -8.00 -5.13
N ALA A 137 0.76 -6.95 -4.37
CA ALA A 137 1.55 -5.74 -4.30
C ALA A 137 3.01 -6.07 -3.93
N GLU A 138 3.94 -5.66 -4.78
CA GLU A 138 5.38 -5.90 -4.64
C GLU A 138 6.15 -4.59 -4.46
N HIS A 139 5.69 -3.52 -5.10
CA HIS A 139 6.22 -2.16 -4.95
C HIS A 139 5.10 -1.15 -4.81
N ILE A 140 5.36 -0.09 -4.03
CA ILE A 140 4.44 1.01 -3.77
C ILE A 140 5.14 2.31 -4.15
N TYR A 141 4.47 3.10 -4.98
CA TYR A 141 4.96 4.39 -5.45
C TYR A 141 4.00 5.49 -5.02
N VAL A 142 4.54 6.65 -4.66
CA VAL A 142 3.79 7.90 -4.60
C VAL A 142 3.95 8.60 -5.95
N THR A 143 2.83 8.99 -6.56
CA THR A 143 2.75 9.52 -7.93
C THR A 143 2.14 10.93 -7.90
N PRO A 144 2.98 11.96 -7.64
CA PRO A 144 2.49 13.32 -7.53
C PRO A 144 2.06 13.87 -8.89
N THR A 145 1.07 14.76 -8.88
CA THR A 145 0.61 15.43 -10.10
C THR A 145 1.37 16.74 -10.31
N ASN A 146 2.04 16.88 -11.45
CA ASN A 146 2.67 18.13 -11.90
C ASN A 146 3.73 18.74 -10.97
N VAL A 147 4.43 17.94 -10.17
CA VAL A 147 5.53 18.44 -9.32
C VAL A 147 6.83 18.48 -10.11
N THR A 148 7.46 19.66 -10.18
CA THR A 148 8.80 19.81 -10.78
C THR A 148 9.87 19.30 -9.83
N VAL A 149 11.00 18.87 -10.39
CA VAL A 149 12.18 18.45 -9.61
C VAL A 149 12.68 19.59 -8.72
N GLU A 150 12.69 20.81 -9.22
CA GLU A 150 13.12 21.99 -8.44
C GLU A 150 12.19 22.27 -7.26
N ALA A 151 10.87 22.23 -7.46
CA ALA A 151 9.91 22.42 -6.38
C ALA A 151 10.04 21.32 -5.32
N PHE A 152 10.24 20.08 -5.75
CA PHE A 152 10.47 18.96 -4.83
C PHE A 152 11.72 19.18 -3.97
N LYS A 153 12.86 19.52 -4.58
CA LYS A 153 14.11 19.81 -3.87
C LYS A 153 14.01 21.02 -2.95
N SER A 154 13.21 22.02 -3.30
CA SER A 154 13.02 23.20 -2.46
C SER A 154 12.42 22.87 -1.07
N VAL A 155 11.65 21.78 -0.99
CA VAL A 155 11.05 21.29 0.26
C VAL A 155 11.92 20.23 0.93
N HIS A 156 12.45 19.27 0.16
CA HIS A 156 13.12 18.08 0.71
C HIS A 156 14.65 18.17 0.72
N GLY A 157 15.21 19.26 0.21
CA GLY A 157 16.65 19.49 0.15
C GLY A 157 17.35 18.81 -1.02
N THR A 158 18.68 18.79 -0.96
CA THR A 158 19.56 18.24 -1.99
C THR A 158 19.61 16.72 -1.90
N PRO A 159 19.40 15.98 -3.01
CA PRO A 159 19.53 14.53 -3.01
C PRO A 159 20.99 14.09 -2.82
N THR A 160 21.18 12.89 -2.27
CA THR A 160 22.49 12.24 -2.14
C THR A 160 23.06 11.87 -3.51
N ILE A 161 22.22 11.43 -4.45
CA ILE A 161 22.59 11.13 -5.84
C ILE A 161 21.60 11.83 -6.78
N GLU A 162 22.12 12.44 -7.84
CA GLU A 162 21.33 13.02 -8.92
C GLU A 162 21.96 12.67 -10.27
N ASN A 163 21.18 12.08 -11.17
CA ASN A 163 21.60 11.73 -12.52
C ASN A 163 20.41 11.77 -13.50
N SER A 164 20.61 11.32 -14.74
CA SER A 164 19.57 11.29 -15.77
C SER A 164 18.37 10.40 -15.42
N ASP A 165 18.58 9.41 -14.56
CA ASP A 165 17.60 8.37 -14.25
C ASP A 165 16.73 8.75 -13.05
N GLY A 166 17.18 9.71 -12.24
CA GLY A 166 16.42 10.21 -11.11
C GLY A 166 17.25 10.81 -9.98
N LEU A 167 16.62 10.87 -8.81
CA LEU A 167 17.21 11.34 -7.56
C LEU A 167 17.19 10.22 -6.52
N VAL A 168 18.20 10.21 -5.64
CA VAL A 168 18.20 9.36 -4.45
C VAL A 168 18.40 10.22 -3.21
N TYR A 169 17.49 10.09 -2.25
CA TYR A 169 17.65 10.65 -0.91
C TYR A 169 18.03 9.51 0.05
N ASP A 170 19.21 9.65 0.64
CA ASP A 170 19.74 8.78 1.67
C ASP A 170 20.66 9.65 2.52
N ASP A 171 20.07 10.43 3.41
CA ASP A 171 20.76 11.42 4.26
C ASP A 171 21.28 10.79 5.56
N ASN A 172 20.71 9.66 5.98
CA ASN A 172 21.12 8.91 7.15
C ASN A 172 21.68 7.53 6.79
N PRO A 173 23.01 7.34 6.73
CA PRO A 173 23.61 6.05 6.39
C PRO A 173 23.33 4.94 7.43
N ASN A 174 22.74 5.27 8.59
CA ASN A 174 22.39 4.30 9.62
C ASN A 174 20.91 3.85 9.56
N ASN A 175 20.10 4.41 8.66
CA ASN A 175 18.78 3.86 8.41
C ASN A 175 18.88 2.60 7.53
N SER A 176 17.77 1.91 7.32
CA SER A 176 17.74 0.69 6.51
C SER A 176 17.08 0.90 5.14
N PHE A 177 16.87 2.16 4.74
CA PHE A 177 16.11 2.51 3.55
C PHE A 177 16.63 3.75 2.82
N SER A 178 16.28 3.90 1.55
CA SER A 178 16.53 5.09 0.75
C SER A 178 15.27 5.47 0.00
N ILE A 179 15.17 6.74 -0.40
CA ILE A 179 14.07 7.22 -1.25
C ILE A 179 14.57 7.32 -2.69
N LEU A 180 13.95 6.56 -3.59
CA LEU A 180 14.24 6.58 -5.02
C LEU A 180 13.18 7.43 -5.72
N ILE A 181 13.61 8.38 -6.55
CA ILE A 181 12.71 9.29 -7.26
C ILE A 181 12.96 9.17 -8.75
N THR A 182 11.96 8.67 -9.48
CA THR A 182 11.97 8.69 -10.94
C THR A 182 11.54 10.07 -11.42
N THR A 183 12.29 10.60 -12.40
CA THR A 183 11.99 11.89 -13.02
C THR A 183 11.84 11.74 -14.52
N LYS A 184 10.96 12.55 -15.12
CA LYS A 184 10.78 12.61 -16.58
C LYS A 184 10.48 14.06 -16.97
N ASN A 185 11.23 14.59 -17.94
CA ASN A 185 11.05 15.95 -18.45
C ASN A 185 11.03 17.01 -17.33
N GLY A 186 11.93 16.90 -16.35
CA GLY A 186 12.05 17.84 -15.23
C GLY A 186 10.94 17.74 -14.17
N LYS A 187 10.09 16.70 -14.24
CA LYS A 187 9.02 16.43 -13.26
C LYS A 187 9.28 15.15 -12.48
N VAL A 188 8.82 15.11 -11.24
CA VAL A 188 8.76 13.90 -10.43
C VAL A 188 7.58 13.06 -10.90
N THR A 189 7.81 11.78 -11.20
CA THR A 189 6.77 10.86 -11.69
C THR A 189 6.46 9.74 -10.73
N ALA A 190 7.45 9.29 -9.96
CA ALA A 190 7.29 8.26 -8.95
C ALA A 190 8.31 8.47 -7.82
N ILE A 191 7.88 8.19 -6.59
CA ILE A 191 8.69 8.24 -5.38
C ILE A 191 8.49 6.91 -4.66
N GLU A 192 9.56 6.21 -4.34
CA GLU A 192 9.54 4.91 -3.68
C GLU A 192 10.46 4.89 -2.47
N ASN A 193 10.04 4.20 -1.42
CA ASN A 193 10.91 3.82 -0.32
C ASN A 193 11.47 2.42 -0.62
N ALA A 194 12.80 2.30 -0.73
CA ALA A 194 13.49 1.08 -1.12
C ALA A 194 14.54 0.69 -0.07
N ASN A 195 15.08 -0.52 -0.18
CA ASN A 195 16.25 -0.90 0.61
C ASN A 195 17.36 0.12 0.44
N GLN A 196 18.09 0.37 1.53
CA GLN A 196 19.20 1.31 1.49
C GLN A 196 20.18 0.95 0.38
N ILE A 197 20.58 1.95 -0.39
CA ILE A 197 21.60 1.76 -1.42
C ILE A 197 22.99 1.62 -0.79
N GLN A 198 23.84 0.78 -1.37
CA GLN A 198 25.26 0.78 -1.02
C GLN A 198 25.93 1.99 -1.68
N ARG A 199 26.76 2.69 -0.91
CA ARG A 199 27.51 3.87 -1.36
C ARG A 199 28.93 3.51 -1.76
#